data_AF-A0A3C1PI83-F1
#
_entry.id   AF-A0A3C1PI83-F1
#
_cell.length_a   1.000
_cell.length_b   1.000
_cell.length_c   1.000
_cell.angle_alpha   90.00
_cell.angle_beta   90.00
_cell.angle_gamma   90.00
#
_symmetry.space_group_name_H-M   'P 1'
#
loop_
_entity.id
_entity.type
_entity.pdbx_description
1 polymer ?
#
loop_
_entity_poly.entity_id
_entity_poly.type
_entity_poly.pdbx_seq_one_letter_code
_entity_poly.pdbx_strand_id
1 'polypeptide(L)' 'MKNIKSDLNNRVLVLDGAMGSLIQQYKFTEADYRGARFANIEQSVKGNNDLLTLT' A
#
# COMPACT_ATOMS: atom_id res chain seq x y z
N MET A 1 8.03 2.18 -26.19
CA MET A 1 7.97 2.16 -24.70
C MET A 1 8.97 3.20 -24.19
N LYS A 2 8.56 4.10 -23.29
CA LYS A 2 9.51 5.06 -22.67
C LYS A 2 10.48 4.29 -21.76
N ASN A 3 11.76 4.64 -21.80
CA ASN A 3 12.81 3.97 -21.04
C ASN A 3 13.20 4.83 -19.84
N ILE A 4 13.19 4.26 -18.63
CA ILE A 4 13.57 5.02 -17.43
C ILE A 4 15.00 5.58 -17.51
N LYS A 5 15.90 4.86 -18.20
CA LYS A 5 17.29 5.32 -18.43
C LYS A 5 17.35 6.56 -19.32
N SER A 6 16.46 6.70 -20.31
CA SER A 6 16.42 7.93 -21.12
C SER A 6 15.86 9.10 -20.34
N ASP A 7 14.92 8.87 -19.42
CA ASP A 7 14.31 9.94 -18.63
C ASP A 7 15.27 10.50 -17.57
N LEU A 8 16.12 9.65 -16.97
CA LEU A 8 17.15 10.06 -16.00
C LEU A 8 18.16 11.08 -16.56
N ASN A 9 18.40 11.07 -17.88
CA ASN A 9 19.32 12.03 -18.51
C ASN A 9 18.70 13.41 -18.72
N ASN A 10 17.36 13.50 -18.74
CA ASN A 10 16.64 14.74 -19.08
C ASN A 10 16.07 15.45 -17.86
N ARG A 11 15.91 14.74 -16.74
CA ARG A 11 15.30 15.27 -15.52
C ARG A 11 15.62 14.41 -14.31
N VAL A 12 15.50 15.00 -13.13
CA VAL A 12 15.50 14.26 -11.86
C VAL A 12 14.19 13.49 -11.75
N LEU A 13 14.29 12.19 -11.46
CA LEU A 13 13.15 11.35 -11.11
C LEU A 13 13.04 11.27 -9.59
N VAL A 14 11.82 11.38 -9.08
CA VAL A 14 11.51 11.30 -7.65
C VAL A 14 10.63 10.07 -7.44
N LEU A 15 10.99 9.26 -6.45
CA LEU A 15 10.18 8.15 -5.98
C LEU A 15 9.21 8.64 -4.90
N ASP A 16 8.08 7.96 -4.77
CA ASP A 16 7.11 8.25 -3.74
C ASP A 16 7.65 7.99 -2.33
N GLY A 17 6.96 8.55 -1.35
CA GLY A 17 7.37 8.50 0.05
C GLY A 17 7.02 7.19 0.74
N ALA A 18 7.26 7.16 2.06
CA ALA A 18 6.96 5.99 2.87
C ALA A 18 5.44 5.73 2.97
N MET A 19 4.97 4.72 2.23
CA MET A 19 3.58 4.28 2.25
C MET A 19 3.09 3.91 3.66
N GLY A 20 3.91 3.18 4.43
CA GLY A 20 3.52 2.69 5.76
C GLY A 20 3.22 3.80 6.77
N SER A 21 3.94 4.93 6.69
CA SER A 21 3.69 6.09 7.56
C SER A 21 2.34 6.74 7.25
N LEU A 22 1.97 6.82 5.96
CA LEU A 22 0.68 7.33 5.54
C LEU A 22 -0.46 6.40 6.02
N ILE A 23 -0.28 5.08 5.88
CA ILE A 23 -1.26 4.08 6.34
C ILE A 23 -1.51 4.17 7.85
N GLN A 24 -0.47 4.41 8.65
CA GLN A 24 -0.63 4.58 10.10
C GLN A 24 -1.46 5.82 10.45
N GLN A 25 -1.43 6.88 9.64
CA GLN A 25 -2.25 8.08 9.87
C GLN A 25 -3.73 7.84 9.64
N TYR A 26 -4.10 6.93 8.74
CA TYR A 26 -5.49 6.56 8.48
C TYR A 26 -6.13 5.73 9.62
N LYS A 27 -5.31 5.19 10.54
CA LYS A 27 -5.77 4.45 11.72
C LYS A 27 -6.74 3.30 11.38
N PHE A 28 -6.46 2.57 10.32
CA PHE A 28 -7.27 1.44 9.88
C PHE A 28 -7.52 0.43 11.01
N THR A 29 -8.75 -0.07 11.03
CA THR A 29 -9.26 -1.06 11.97
C THR A 29 -9.11 -2.46 11.39
N GLU A 30 -9.26 -3.48 12.25
CA GLU A 30 -9.25 -4.88 11.83
C GLU A 30 -10.27 -5.16 10.71
N ALA A 31 -11.43 -4.51 10.73
CA ALA A 31 -12.46 -4.66 9.71
C ALA A 31 -12.00 -4.14 8.34
N ASP A 32 -11.24 -3.04 8.32
CA ASP A 32 -10.72 -2.46 7.08
C ASP A 32 -9.73 -3.40 6.39
N TYR A 33 -8.83 -4.05 7.16
CA TYR A 33 -7.91 -5.06 6.64
C TYR A 33 -8.59 -6.35 6.19
N ARG A 34 -9.80 -6.63 6.67
CA ARG A 34 -10.55 -7.84 6.31
C ARG A 34 -11.38 -7.66 5.05
N GLY A 35 -12.01 -6.49 4.91
CA GLY A 35 -13.04 -6.26 3.92
C GLY A 35 -14.11 -7.36 3.92
N ALA A 36 -14.76 -7.58 2.78
CA ALA A 36 -15.71 -8.68 2.62
C ALA A 36 -14.99 -10.04 2.43
N ARG A 37 -13.82 -10.03 1.79
CA ARG A 37 -13.12 -11.24 1.35
C ARG A 37 -12.51 -12.05 2.49
N PHE A 38 -12.10 -11.38 3.57
CA PHE A 38 -11.41 -12.00 4.70
C PHE A 38 -12.17 -11.85 6.02
N ALA A 39 -13.47 -11.56 5.95
CA ALA A 39 -14.32 -11.39 7.13
C ALA A 39 -14.28 -12.58 8.09
N ASN A 40 -14.17 -13.81 7.55
CA ASN A 40 -14.25 -15.06 8.31
C ASN A 40 -12.89 -15.65 8.76
N ILE A 41 -11.78 -14.93 8.59
CA ILE A 41 -10.46 -15.41 9.04
C ILE A 41 -10.38 -15.33 10.57
N GLU A 42 -9.95 -16.37 11.26
CA GLU A 42 -9.90 -16.33 12.74
C GLU A 42 -8.70 -15.54 13.27
N GLN A 43 -7.61 -15.52 12.52
CA GLN A 43 -6.40 -14.78 12.88
C GLN A 43 -6.57 -13.28 12.67
N SER A 44 -5.93 -12.47 13.52
CA SER A 44 -5.80 -11.03 13.31
C SER A 44 -5.03 -10.75 12.02
N VAL A 45 -5.59 -9.90 11.15
CA VAL A 45 -4.97 -9.51 9.88
C VAL A 45 -4.55 -8.04 9.85
N LYS A 46 -4.87 -7.26 10.89
CA LYS A 46 -4.43 -5.87 10.99
C LYS A 46 -2.91 -5.76 10.95
N GLY A 47 -2.44 -4.83 10.13
CA GLY A 47 -1.03 -4.57 9.89
C GLY A 47 -0.49 -5.24 8.62
N ASN A 48 -1.25 -6.16 8.00
CA ASN A 48 -0.91 -6.67 6.68
C ASN A 48 -1.38 -5.70 5.59
N ASN A 49 -0.53 -4.74 5.24
CA ASN A 49 -0.87 -3.67 4.31
C ASN A 49 -1.13 -4.14 2.88
N ASP A 50 -0.65 -5.32 2.48
CA ASP A 50 -0.96 -5.88 1.17
C ASP A 50 -2.45 -6.20 1.04
N LEU A 51 -3.11 -6.56 2.14
CA LEU A 51 -4.56 -6.83 2.13
C LEU A 51 -5.37 -5.58 1.81
N LEU A 52 -4.92 -4.39 2.21
CA LEU A 52 -5.57 -3.11 1.90
C LEU A 52 -5.64 -2.81 0.40
N THR A 53 -4.90 -3.54 -0.43
CA THR A 53 -5.00 -3.45 -1.90
C THR A 53 -6.16 -4.28 -2.47
N LEU A 54 -6.70 -5.22 -1.68
CA LEU A 54 -7.70 -6.21 -2.07
C LEU A 54 -9.06 -6.03 -1.38
N THR A 55 -9.12 -5.19 -0.35
CA THR A 55 -10.28 -4.97 0.53
C THR A 55 -10.81 -3.57 0.40
#